data_AF-A0A9P0AN57-F1
#
_entry.id   AF-A0A9P0AN57-F1
#
_cell.length_a   1.000
_cell.length_b   1.000
_cell.length_c   1.000
_cell.angle_alpha   90.00
_cell.angle_beta   90.00
_cell.angle_gamma   90.00
#
_symmetry.space_group_name_H-M   'P 1'
#
loop_
_entity.id
_entity.type
_entity.pdbx_description
1 polymer ?
#
loop_
_entity_poly.entity_id
_entity_poly.type
_entity_poly.pdbx_seq_one_letter_code
_entity_poly.pdbx_strand_id
1 'polypeptide(L)'
;MSDPPELASDSVLTWKKKAGKKQRCDTKRAGLSIEFGPLRTTGSQAQRCTRAHPSLRFGEAKYEATTKHEAVENNKQVKCKCHGVSGSCEIKTCWVTAPEFRVVGDELKTKFQNAILVDQSNLGNGATQLIEETNAGRNRRAKRPGVGPAGRGRKKQRRSGSERNLDNSLLYYEKSPTFCEKDPSIDSPGTEGRQCNLTSKGHDSCASLCCGRGYTSVKKLKKERCNCKFQWCCTVSCETCLKTEWITVCQ
;
A
#
# COMPACT_ATOMS: atom_id res chain seq x y z
N MET A 1 28.83 35.49 -11.04
CA MET A 1 28.27 34.26 -10.46
C MET A 1 27.15 34.68 -9.53
N SER A 2 25.88 34.65 -9.94
CA SER A 2 25.03 33.45 -10.12
C SER A 2 24.45 32.98 -8.78
N ASP A 3 23.20 33.38 -8.54
CA ASP A 3 22.28 32.76 -7.56
C ASP A 3 21.89 31.33 -7.98
N PRO A 4 21.60 30.46 -6.99
CA PRO A 4 20.59 29.40 -7.10
C PRO A 4 19.62 29.35 -5.88
N PRO A 5 18.49 28.62 -5.93
CA PRO A 5 17.17 29.21 -5.67
C PRO A 5 16.37 28.69 -4.47
N GLU A 6 15.27 29.41 -4.23
CA GLU A 6 14.11 29.29 -3.33
C GLU A 6 13.22 28.04 -3.55
N LEU A 7 12.62 27.46 -2.48
CA LEU A 7 11.35 26.70 -2.56
C LEU A 7 10.54 26.71 -1.22
N ALA A 8 9.49 27.54 -1.22
CA ALA A 8 8.11 27.45 -0.70
C ALA A 8 7.68 26.65 0.56
N SER A 9 6.70 27.28 1.24
CA SER A 9 6.06 27.11 2.55
C SER A 9 4.84 26.16 2.66
N ASP A 10 4.63 25.61 3.87
CA ASP A 10 3.46 24.83 4.33
C ASP A 10 2.17 25.67 4.59
N SER A 11 1.00 25.03 4.49
CA SER A 11 -0.34 25.64 4.61
C SER A 11 -1.08 25.21 5.89
N VAL A 12 -1.83 26.12 6.53
CA VAL A 12 -2.60 25.85 7.78
C VAL A 12 -4.11 25.75 7.50
N LEU A 13 -4.72 24.64 7.95
CA LEU A 13 -6.15 24.35 7.88
C LEU A 13 -6.92 24.98 9.06
N THR A 14 -8.06 25.63 8.82
CA THR A 14 -8.98 26.03 9.90
C THR A 14 -10.38 25.44 9.73
N TRP A 15 -10.99 25.04 10.84
CA TRP A 15 -12.33 24.44 10.92
C TRP A 15 -13.26 25.40 11.68
N LYS A 16 -14.40 25.79 11.10
CA LYS A 16 -15.48 26.45 11.87
C LYS A 16 -16.61 25.47 12.13
N LYS A 17 -16.98 25.31 13.41
CA LYS A 17 -18.22 24.65 13.82
C LYS A 17 -19.35 25.67 13.79
N LYS A 18 -20.31 25.51 12.89
CA LYS A 18 -21.68 25.99 13.09
C LYS A 18 -22.60 24.78 13.19
N ALA A 19 -23.68 24.95 13.96
CA ALA A 19 -24.63 23.94 14.40
C ALA A 19 -24.69 22.68 13.50
N GLY A 20 -24.11 21.58 14.01
CA GLY A 20 -24.41 20.23 13.54
C GLY A 20 -23.61 19.64 12.38
N LYS A 21 -22.67 20.32 11.71
CA LYS A 21 -21.79 19.70 10.67
C LYS A 21 -20.46 20.45 10.50
N LYS A 22 -19.33 19.73 10.47
CA LYS A 22 -18.00 20.26 10.10
C LYS A 22 -17.98 20.52 8.58
N GLN A 23 -17.80 21.77 8.16
CA GLN A 23 -17.74 22.20 6.76
C GLN A 23 -16.28 22.49 6.38
N ARG A 24 -15.84 22.02 5.21
CA ARG A 24 -14.54 22.37 4.60
C ARG A 24 -14.82 23.38 3.49
N CYS A 25 -14.15 24.53 3.54
CA CYS A 25 -14.20 25.56 2.51
C CYS A 25 -12.78 25.73 1.94
N ASP A 26 -12.58 25.48 0.66
CA ASP A 26 -11.30 25.76 -0.02
C ASP A 26 -11.31 27.21 -0.53
N THR A 27 -10.41 28.05 -0.01
CA THR A 27 -10.08 29.34 -0.61
C THR A 27 -9.16 29.10 -1.80
N LYS A 28 -9.63 29.34 -3.03
CA LYS A 28 -8.73 29.42 -4.19
C LYS A 28 -7.95 30.74 -4.14
N ARG A 29 -6.65 30.58 -3.90
CA ARG A 29 -5.49 31.49 -4.03
C ARG A 29 -5.75 32.86 -4.69
N ALA A 30 -5.59 33.92 -3.90
CA ALA A 30 -4.96 35.16 -4.37
C ALA A 30 -3.56 35.22 -3.73
N GLY A 31 -2.54 35.59 -4.51
CA GLY A 31 -1.14 35.58 -4.11
C GLY A 31 -0.84 36.46 -2.88
N LEU A 32 0.25 36.10 -2.20
CA LEU A 32 0.70 36.61 -0.92
C LEU A 32 1.05 38.10 -0.95
N SER A 33 0.64 38.83 0.09
CA SER A 33 1.47 39.86 0.73
C SER A 33 1.04 39.93 2.19
N ILE A 34 1.98 39.70 3.11
CA ILE A 34 1.79 39.92 4.54
C ILE A 34 2.26 41.35 4.83
N GLU A 35 1.34 42.21 5.25
CA GLU A 35 1.62 43.39 6.08
C GLU A 35 0.50 43.44 7.13
N PHE A 36 0.88 43.53 8.40
CA PHE A 36 -0.04 43.62 9.53
C PHE A 36 -0.64 45.03 9.61
N GLY A 37 -1.91 45.17 9.28
CA GLY A 37 -2.72 46.36 9.55
C GLY A 37 -4.22 46.04 9.38
N PRO A 38 -5.11 46.54 10.25
CA PRO A 38 -6.50 46.12 10.22
C PRO A 38 -7.24 46.92 9.15
N LEU A 39 -7.46 46.36 7.96
CA LEU A 39 -8.33 47.00 6.98
C LEU A 39 -9.40 46.05 6.44
N ARG A 40 -10.61 46.46 6.84
CA ARG A 40 -11.93 46.10 6.32
C ARG A 40 -11.91 46.05 4.79
N THR A 41 -12.50 45.02 4.21
CA THR A 41 -13.14 45.14 2.89
C THR A 41 -14.47 44.42 2.88
N THR A 42 -15.48 45.26 2.66
CA THR A 42 -16.86 44.99 2.25
C THR A 42 -16.93 44.16 0.98
N GLY A 43 -18.08 43.48 0.76
CA GLY A 43 -18.53 43.18 -0.60
C GLY A 43 -18.75 41.69 -0.90
N SER A 44 -20.00 41.28 -0.69
CA SER A 44 -20.74 40.21 -1.38
C SER A 44 -20.03 39.40 -2.48
N GLN A 45 -19.81 38.11 -2.23
CA GLN A 45 -20.08 37.07 -3.23
C GLN A 45 -20.73 35.86 -2.54
N ALA A 46 -21.92 35.49 -3.00
CA ALA A 46 -22.69 34.37 -2.49
C ALA A 46 -21.90 33.06 -2.72
N GLN A 47 -21.34 32.51 -1.65
CA GLN A 47 -20.69 31.20 -1.67
C GLN A 47 -21.73 30.09 -1.76
N ARG A 48 -21.78 29.40 -2.89
CA ARG A 48 -22.51 28.13 -3.04
C ARG A 48 -21.73 27.05 -2.29
N CYS A 49 -22.11 26.79 -1.05
CA CYS A 49 -21.61 25.65 -0.28
C CYS A 49 -22.17 24.36 -0.90
N THR A 50 -21.39 23.67 -1.74
CA THR A 50 -21.75 22.32 -2.15
C THR A 50 -21.50 21.37 -0.98
N ARG A 51 -22.44 20.45 -0.74
CA ARG A 51 -22.24 19.30 0.15
C ARG A 51 -21.06 18.52 -0.43
N ALA A 52 -19.92 18.48 0.24
CA ALA A 52 -18.84 17.60 -0.15
C ALA A 52 -19.34 16.16 0.04
N HIS A 53 -19.74 15.51 -1.05
CA HIS A 53 -19.85 14.06 -1.06
C HIS A 53 -18.43 13.53 -0.83
N PRO A 54 -18.21 12.60 0.13
CA PRO A 54 -16.92 11.93 0.22
C PRO A 54 -16.64 11.29 -1.13
N SER A 55 -15.58 11.73 -1.83
CA SER A 55 -15.14 11.02 -3.02
C SER A 55 -14.52 9.69 -2.58
N LEU A 56 -14.58 8.68 -3.44
CA LEU A 56 -13.93 7.38 -3.21
C LEU A 56 -12.45 7.55 -2.82
N ARG A 57 -11.74 8.49 -3.47
CA ARG A 57 -10.35 8.84 -3.18
C ARG A 57 -10.14 9.34 -1.74
N PHE A 58 -11.02 10.20 -1.23
CA PHE A 58 -10.92 10.66 0.16
C PHE A 58 -11.23 9.55 1.16
N GLY A 59 -12.15 8.64 0.82
CA GLY A 59 -12.45 7.45 1.62
C GLY A 59 -11.24 6.52 1.72
N GLU A 60 -10.68 6.12 0.58
CA GLU A 60 -9.49 5.27 0.50
C GLU A 60 -8.33 5.83 1.32
N ALA A 61 -7.96 7.09 1.08
CA ALA A 61 -6.84 7.72 1.78
C ALA A 61 -7.02 7.72 3.31
N LYS A 62 -8.26 7.86 3.80
CA LYS A 62 -8.56 7.78 5.22
C LYS A 62 -8.30 6.38 5.77
N TYR A 63 -8.83 5.34 5.14
CA TYR A 63 -8.66 3.95 5.60
C TYR A 63 -7.23 3.46 5.43
N GLU A 64 -6.54 3.87 4.36
CA GLU A 64 -5.14 3.53 4.15
C GLU A 64 -4.27 4.13 5.26
N ALA A 65 -4.49 5.40 5.61
CA ALA A 65 -3.76 6.04 6.71
C ALA A 65 -4.02 5.33 8.04
N THR A 66 -5.28 5.03 8.39
CA THR A 66 -5.60 4.34 9.65
C THR A 66 -4.98 2.94 9.69
N THR A 67 -5.09 2.17 8.60
CA THR A 67 -4.54 0.82 8.51
C THR A 67 -3.02 0.81 8.68
N LYS A 68 -2.33 1.79 8.07
CA LYS A 68 -0.86 1.94 8.20
C LYS A 68 -0.44 2.32 9.61
N HIS A 69 -1.14 3.27 10.24
CA HIS A 69 -0.86 3.66 11.62
C HIS A 69 -1.10 2.49 12.59
N GLU A 70 -2.20 1.76 12.41
CA GLU A 70 -2.54 0.61 13.23
C GLU A 70 -1.51 -0.53 13.09
N ALA A 71 -1.01 -0.80 11.88
CA ALA A 71 0.04 -1.80 11.68
C ALA A 71 1.31 -1.51 12.50
N VAL A 72 1.67 -0.23 12.68
CA VAL A 72 2.80 0.13 13.55
C VAL A 72 2.43 -0.01 15.03
N GLU A 73 1.25 0.47 15.41
CA GLU A 73 0.79 0.50 16.79
C GLU A 73 0.63 -0.92 17.37
N ASN A 74 0.01 -1.81 16.60
CA ASN A 74 -0.26 -3.20 17.00
C ASN A 74 1.01 -4.05 17.08
N ASN A 75 2.10 -3.63 16.43
CA ASN A 75 3.38 -4.36 16.43
C ASN A 75 4.45 -3.73 17.34
N LYS A 76 4.08 -2.75 18.17
CA LYS A 76 5.01 -2.20 19.18
C LYS A 76 5.57 -3.31 20.07
N GLN A 77 6.87 -3.23 20.35
CA GLN A 77 7.58 -4.26 21.11
C GLN A 77 8.04 -3.69 22.45
N VAL A 78 7.79 -4.42 23.52
CA VAL A 78 8.42 -4.14 24.82
C VAL A 78 9.82 -4.74 24.78
N LYS A 79 10.84 -3.89 24.84
CA LYS A 79 12.23 -4.32 25.00
C LYS A 79 12.67 -4.02 26.43
N CYS A 80 13.41 -4.95 27.02
CA CYS A 80 13.90 -4.83 28.37
C CYS A 80 15.42 -4.92 28.39
N LYS A 81 16.06 -4.17 29.28
CA LYS A 81 17.47 -4.33 29.64
C LYS A 81 17.57 -4.82 31.07
N CYS A 82 18.40 -5.83 31.26
CA CYS A 82 18.68 -6.45 32.54
C CYS A 82 19.85 -5.72 33.21
N HIS A 83 19.73 -5.50 34.52
CA HIS A 83 20.68 -4.71 35.31
C HIS A 83 21.22 -5.46 36.54
N GLY A 84 20.93 -6.74 36.69
CA GLY A 84 21.44 -7.56 37.79
C GLY A 84 22.92 -7.89 37.65
N VAL A 85 23.52 -8.34 38.76
CA VAL A 85 24.94 -8.74 38.83
C VAL A 85 25.24 -9.79 37.76
N SER A 86 26.37 -9.63 37.08
CA SER A 86 26.83 -10.52 35.98
C SER A 86 25.83 -10.66 34.82
N GLY A 87 24.94 -9.68 34.60
CA GLY A 87 23.94 -9.73 33.54
C GLY A 87 22.63 -10.44 33.92
N SER A 88 22.39 -10.70 35.21
CA SER A 88 21.12 -11.25 35.68
C SER A 88 19.93 -10.32 35.36
N CYS A 89 18.77 -10.93 35.07
CA CYS A 89 17.52 -10.24 34.77
C CYS A 89 16.55 -10.16 35.96
N GLU A 90 17.02 -10.42 37.17
CA GLU A 90 16.22 -10.31 38.41
C GLU A 90 15.63 -8.91 38.58
N ILE A 91 16.42 -7.87 38.27
CA ILE A 91 15.93 -6.52 38.03
C ILE A 91 16.15 -6.14 36.57
N LYS A 92 15.09 -5.63 35.94
CA LYS A 92 15.12 -5.17 34.56
C LYS A 92 14.25 -3.95 34.39
N THR A 93 14.65 -3.09 33.46
CA THR A 93 13.87 -1.93 33.03
C THR A 93 13.37 -2.21 31.62
N CYS A 94 12.07 -2.01 31.39
CA CYS A 94 11.43 -2.25 30.10
C CYS A 94 10.86 -0.96 29.54
N TRP A 95 10.88 -0.82 28.22
CA TRP A 95 10.28 0.30 27.51
C TRP A 95 9.66 -0.18 26.19
N VAL A 96 8.63 0.54 25.76
CA VAL A 96 8.00 0.29 24.45
C VAL A 96 8.90 0.87 23.37
N THR A 97 9.11 0.08 22.32
CA THR A 97 9.92 0.43 21.16
C THR A 97 9.12 0.22 19.88
N ALA A 98 9.48 0.96 18.84
CA ALA A 98 8.94 0.72 17.51
C ALA A 98 9.31 -0.70 17.01
N PRO A 99 8.43 -1.36 16.24
CA PRO A 99 8.75 -2.64 15.62
C PRO A 99 9.93 -2.53 14.65
N GLU A 100 10.53 -3.68 14.34
CA GLU A 100 11.33 -3.78 13.12
C GLU A 100 10.43 -3.54 11.91
N PHE A 101 10.85 -2.65 11.01
CA PHE A 101 10.02 -2.25 9.87
C PHE A 101 9.67 -3.40 8.92
N ARG A 102 10.48 -4.48 8.88
CA ARG A 102 10.16 -5.70 8.13
C ARG A 102 8.85 -6.33 8.58
N VAL A 103 8.60 -6.40 9.89
CA VAL A 103 7.36 -6.95 10.45
C VAL A 103 6.14 -6.14 9.99
N VAL A 104 6.24 -4.81 10.04
CA VAL A 104 5.19 -3.92 9.55
C VAL A 104 5.00 -4.07 8.04
N GLY A 105 6.09 -4.19 7.29
CA GLY A 105 6.08 -4.41 5.85
C GLY A 105 5.36 -5.70 5.46
N ASP A 106 5.61 -6.80 6.17
CA ASP A 106 5.00 -8.11 5.92
C ASP A 106 3.51 -8.11 6.26
N GLU A 107 3.09 -7.44 7.34
CA GLU A 107 1.68 -7.27 7.67
C GLU A 107 0.97 -6.45 6.58
N LEU A 108 1.52 -5.30 6.21
CA LEU A 108 0.94 -4.44 5.17
C LEU A 108 0.93 -5.14 3.81
N LYS A 109 1.94 -5.97 3.51
CA LYS A 109 1.96 -6.78 2.29
C LYS A 109 0.83 -7.80 2.26
N THR A 110 0.54 -8.41 3.40
CA THR A 110 -0.60 -9.33 3.56
C THR A 110 -1.92 -8.60 3.38
N LYS A 111 -2.07 -7.41 3.98
CA LYS A 111 -3.27 -6.56 3.77
C LYS A 111 -3.41 -6.12 2.31
N PHE A 112 -2.30 -5.83 1.62
CA PHE A 112 -2.29 -5.47 0.21
C PHE A 112 -2.77 -6.62 -0.69
N GLN A 113 -2.33 -7.86 -0.43
CA GLN A 113 -2.77 -9.04 -1.18
C GLN A 113 -4.26 -9.35 -0.99
N ASN A 114 -4.85 -8.91 0.12
CA ASN A 114 -6.25 -9.12 0.46
C ASN A 114 -7.08 -7.82 0.37
N ALA A 115 -6.55 -6.79 -0.31
CA ALA A 115 -7.21 -5.50 -0.42
C ALA A 115 -8.59 -5.62 -1.10
N ILE A 116 -9.51 -4.73 -0.72
CA ILE A 116 -10.92 -4.81 -1.13
C ILE A 116 -11.22 -3.72 -2.16
N LEU A 117 -11.75 -4.12 -3.32
CA LEU A 117 -12.29 -3.18 -4.32
C LEU A 117 -13.61 -2.59 -3.79
N VAL A 118 -13.69 -1.27 -3.69
CA VAL A 118 -14.88 -0.54 -3.26
C VAL A 118 -15.44 0.36 -4.35
N ASP A 119 -16.77 0.40 -4.44
CA ASP A 119 -17.52 1.34 -5.28
C ASP A 119 -18.28 2.36 -4.40
N GLN A 120 -18.76 3.46 -5.01
CA GLN A 120 -19.44 4.59 -4.35
C GLN A 120 -20.65 4.18 -3.50
N SER A 121 -21.27 3.04 -3.83
CA SER A 121 -22.34 2.39 -3.06
C SER A 121 -21.93 1.98 -1.65
N ASN A 122 -20.62 1.91 -1.35
CA ASN A 122 -20.06 1.44 -0.09
C ASN A 122 -19.62 2.55 0.87
N LEU A 123 -19.78 3.83 0.51
CA LEU A 123 -19.42 4.98 1.35
C LEU A 123 -20.62 5.60 2.09
N GLY A 124 -21.79 4.98 1.99
CA GLY A 124 -22.95 5.27 2.83
C GLY A 124 -22.93 4.46 4.13
N ASN A 125 -23.63 4.94 5.16
CA ASN A 125 -23.85 4.28 6.46
C ASN A 125 -24.61 2.93 6.38
N GLY A 126 -24.47 2.15 5.30
CA GLY A 126 -25.13 0.88 5.07
C GLY A 126 -24.13 -0.23 4.72
N ALA A 127 -24.52 -1.48 5.01
CA ALA A 127 -23.70 -2.66 4.76
C ALA A 127 -23.27 -2.74 3.28
N THR A 128 -21.96 -2.90 3.08
CA THR A 128 -21.28 -2.81 1.80
C THR A 128 -21.39 -4.13 1.03
N GLN A 129 -21.83 -4.06 -0.23
CA GLN A 129 -21.83 -5.24 -1.11
C GLN A 129 -20.43 -5.39 -1.69
N LEU A 130 -19.71 -6.42 -1.23
CA LEU A 130 -18.48 -6.87 -1.87
C LEU A 130 -18.81 -7.23 -3.32
N ILE A 131 -18.08 -6.66 -4.28
CA ILE A 131 -18.17 -7.09 -5.68
C ILE A 131 -17.52 -8.49 -5.73
N GLU A 132 -18.34 -9.54 -5.65
CA GLU A 132 -17.87 -10.88 -5.99
C GLU A 132 -17.52 -10.89 -7.48
N GLU A 133 -16.22 -10.96 -7.81
CA GLU A 133 -15.78 -11.40 -9.12
C GLU A 133 -16.21 -12.86 -9.27
N THR A 134 -17.43 -13.07 -9.74
CA THR A 134 -17.90 -14.38 -10.14
C THR A 134 -17.09 -14.81 -11.35
N ASN A 135 -15.99 -15.52 -11.12
CA ASN A 135 -15.44 -16.47 -12.08
C ASN A 135 -16.40 -17.67 -12.22
N ALA A 136 -17.65 -17.39 -12.59
CA ALA A 136 -18.67 -18.35 -12.98
C ALA A 136 -18.66 -18.53 -14.51
N GLY A 137 -17.48 -18.55 -15.11
CA GLY A 137 -17.26 -19.07 -16.46
C GLY A 137 -17.25 -20.59 -16.43
N ARG A 138 -18.41 -21.23 -16.27
CA ARG A 138 -18.57 -22.68 -16.51
C ARG A 138 -19.53 -22.91 -17.67
N ASN A 139 -18.95 -23.24 -18.81
CA ASN A 139 -19.43 -24.25 -19.75
C ASN A 139 -20.96 -24.29 -19.97
N ARG A 140 -21.48 -23.42 -20.83
CA ARG A 140 -22.79 -23.66 -21.47
C ARG A 140 -22.63 -24.69 -22.60
N ARG A 141 -22.36 -25.95 -22.24
CA ARG A 141 -22.57 -27.06 -23.18
C ARG A 141 -24.05 -27.40 -23.15
N ALA A 142 -24.74 -27.03 -24.23
CA ALA A 142 -26.16 -27.28 -24.44
C ALA A 142 -26.51 -28.75 -24.15
N LYS A 143 -27.39 -28.99 -23.17
CA LYS A 143 -27.95 -30.31 -22.88
C LYS A 143 -29.44 -30.27 -23.24
N ARG A 144 -29.81 -31.17 -24.15
CA ARG A 144 -31.11 -31.37 -24.79
C ARG A 144 -32.24 -31.56 -23.77
N PRO A 145 -33.50 -31.23 -24.08
CA PRO A 145 -34.62 -31.40 -23.15
C PRO A 145 -34.96 -32.89 -23.02
N GLY A 146 -34.79 -33.42 -21.80
CA GLY A 146 -35.28 -34.73 -21.39
C GLY A 146 -36.32 -34.57 -20.28
N VAL A 147 -37.52 -35.07 -20.53
CA VAL A 147 -38.64 -35.10 -19.59
C VAL A 147 -38.32 -36.10 -18.48
N GLY A 148 -38.31 -35.63 -17.22
CA GLY A 148 -38.14 -36.46 -16.03
C GLY A 148 -38.69 -35.73 -14.78
N PRO A 149 -39.19 -36.45 -13.75
CA PRO A 149 -40.10 -35.86 -12.78
C PRO A 149 -39.41 -35.05 -11.68
N ALA A 150 -40.18 -34.11 -11.12
CA ALA A 150 -39.78 -33.09 -10.16
C ALA A 150 -39.18 -33.65 -8.85
N GLY A 151 -37.87 -33.46 -8.70
CA GLY A 151 -37.13 -33.66 -7.44
C GLY A 151 -37.14 -32.39 -6.58
N ARG A 152 -37.49 -32.56 -5.29
CA ARG A 152 -37.65 -31.53 -4.25
C ARG A 152 -36.40 -30.63 -4.13
N GLY A 153 -36.60 -29.34 -4.28
CA GLY A 153 -35.55 -28.32 -4.17
C GLY A 153 -34.97 -28.22 -2.76
N ARG A 154 -33.71 -28.67 -2.59
CA ARG A 154 -32.87 -28.21 -1.48
C ARG A 154 -32.57 -26.73 -1.70
N LYS A 155 -33.14 -25.85 -0.87
CA LYS A 155 -32.70 -24.45 -0.75
C LYS A 155 -31.19 -24.48 -0.48
N LYS A 156 -30.37 -24.13 -1.49
CA LYS A 156 -28.98 -23.74 -1.25
C LYS A 156 -29.06 -22.56 -0.30
N GLN A 157 -28.68 -22.77 0.94
CA GLN A 157 -28.36 -21.66 1.83
C GLN A 157 -27.35 -20.80 1.06
N ARG A 158 -27.78 -19.60 0.69
CA ARG A 158 -26.87 -18.55 0.25
C ARG A 158 -25.93 -18.39 1.44
N ARG A 159 -24.70 -18.88 1.31
CA ARG A 159 -23.64 -18.55 2.28
C ARG A 159 -23.61 -17.03 2.29
N SER A 160 -24.09 -16.43 3.38
CA SER A 160 -23.93 -15.01 3.62
C SER A 160 -22.46 -14.73 3.44
N GLY A 161 -22.13 -13.87 2.47
CA GLY A 161 -20.78 -13.37 2.29
C GLY A 161 -20.29 -12.91 3.65
N SER A 162 -19.15 -13.46 4.08
CA SER A 162 -18.47 -13.02 5.29
C SER A 162 -18.40 -11.50 5.24
N GLU A 163 -19.02 -10.84 6.19
CA GLU A 163 -18.89 -9.42 6.46
C GLU A 163 -17.39 -9.17 6.71
N ARG A 164 -16.65 -8.84 5.65
CA ARG A 164 -15.21 -8.57 5.76
C ARG A 164 -15.10 -7.24 6.50
N ASN A 165 -14.33 -7.22 7.59
CA ASN A 165 -14.17 -6.01 8.37
C ASN A 165 -13.37 -4.98 7.56
N LEU A 166 -14.03 -3.89 7.12
CA LEU A 166 -13.40 -2.83 6.31
C LEU A 166 -12.42 -1.99 7.14
N ASP A 167 -12.62 -1.90 8.46
CA ASP A 167 -11.96 -0.93 9.33
C ASP A 167 -10.44 -1.17 9.47
N ASN A 168 -9.97 -2.39 9.16
CA ASN A 168 -8.54 -2.76 9.17
C ASN A 168 -8.06 -3.39 7.84
N SER A 169 -8.75 -3.10 6.74
CA SER A 169 -8.43 -3.60 5.41
C SER A 169 -7.88 -2.47 4.54
N LEU A 170 -6.94 -2.78 3.64
CA LEU A 170 -6.60 -1.85 2.55
C LEU A 170 -7.71 -1.89 1.50
N LEU A 171 -8.09 -0.73 0.98
CA LEU A 171 -9.15 -0.59 -0.02
C LEU A 171 -8.60 0.09 -1.26
N TYR A 172 -9.22 -0.19 -2.40
CA TYR A 172 -8.93 0.46 -3.67
C TYR A 172 -10.23 0.66 -4.45
N TYR A 173 -10.33 1.68 -5.30
CA TYR A 173 -11.52 1.90 -6.14
C TYR A 173 -11.25 1.78 -7.65
N GLU A 174 -9.98 1.84 -8.07
CA GLU A 174 -9.55 1.68 -9.46
C GLU A 174 -8.70 0.40 -9.59
N LYS A 175 -9.00 -0.45 -10.57
CA LYS A 175 -8.17 -1.64 -10.85
C LYS A 175 -6.77 -1.20 -11.29
N SER A 176 -5.75 -1.89 -10.79
CA SER A 176 -4.36 -1.60 -11.19
C SER A 176 -4.16 -1.88 -12.69
N PRO A 177 -3.39 -1.03 -13.39
CA PRO A 177 -3.03 -1.27 -14.78
C PRO A 177 -2.08 -2.46 -14.92
N THR A 178 -1.77 -2.83 -16.16
CA THR A 178 -0.75 -3.83 -16.46
C THR A 178 0.64 -3.19 -16.38
N PHE A 179 1.52 -3.71 -15.54
CA PHE A 179 2.91 -3.23 -15.39
C PHE A 179 3.91 -3.95 -16.30
N CYS A 180 3.42 -4.73 -17.26
CA CYS A 180 4.25 -5.57 -18.11
C CYS A 180 5.08 -4.75 -19.10
N GLU A 181 4.44 -3.77 -19.73
CA GLU A 181 5.01 -2.90 -20.74
C GLU A 181 5.30 -1.52 -20.17
N LYS A 182 6.19 -0.79 -20.83
CA LYS A 182 6.51 0.58 -20.47
C LYS A 182 5.34 1.48 -20.88
N ASP A 183 4.77 2.18 -19.91
CA ASP A 183 3.73 3.16 -20.11
C ASP A 183 4.11 4.47 -19.40
N PRO A 184 4.59 5.49 -20.15
CA PRO A 184 4.95 6.79 -19.58
C PRO A 184 3.78 7.56 -18.96
N SER A 185 2.53 7.24 -19.31
CA SER A 185 1.36 7.98 -18.80
C SER A 185 1.08 7.73 -17.32
N ILE A 186 1.44 6.53 -16.85
CA ILE A 186 1.31 6.08 -15.46
C ILE A 186 2.66 5.89 -14.77
N ASP A 187 3.75 6.37 -15.40
CA ASP A 187 5.13 6.18 -14.95
C ASP A 187 5.51 4.69 -14.72
N SER A 188 4.99 3.80 -15.57
CA SER A 188 5.34 2.38 -15.55
C SER A 188 6.56 2.14 -16.43
N PRO A 189 7.72 1.71 -15.88
CA PRO A 189 8.91 1.42 -16.67
C PRO A 189 8.82 0.08 -17.43
N GLY A 190 7.83 -0.76 -17.12
CA GLY A 190 7.73 -2.13 -17.64
C GLY A 190 8.55 -3.16 -16.85
N THR A 191 8.61 -4.38 -17.36
CA THR A 191 9.28 -5.53 -16.70
C THR A 191 10.52 -6.04 -17.44
N GLU A 192 10.82 -5.49 -18.62
CA GLU A 192 12.00 -5.83 -19.41
C GLU A 192 13.30 -5.59 -18.61
N GLY A 193 14.26 -6.51 -18.73
CA GLY A 193 15.55 -6.44 -18.03
C GLY A 193 15.49 -6.73 -16.52
N ARG A 194 14.31 -6.98 -15.94
CA ARG A 194 14.18 -7.34 -14.52
C ARG A 194 14.70 -8.74 -14.26
N GLN A 195 15.45 -8.91 -13.17
CA GLN A 195 15.87 -10.23 -12.71
C GLN A 195 14.68 -11.00 -12.15
N CYS A 196 14.49 -12.24 -12.61
CA CYS A 196 13.42 -13.14 -12.19
C CYS A 196 13.99 -14.43 -11.59
N ASN A 197 13.17 -15.14 -10.83
CA ASN A 197 13.52 -16.42 -10.24
C ASN A 197 12.78 -17.57 -10.94
N LEU A 198 13.50 -18.55 -11.50
CA LEU A 198 12.85 -19.69 -12.18
C LEU A 198 12.16 -20.64 -11.21
N THR A 199 12.66 -20.75 -9.98
CA THR A 199 12.16 -21.73 -8.99
C THR A 199 10.99 -21.22 -8.17
N SER A 200 10.79 -19.89 -8.15
CA SER A 200 9.69 -19.30 -7.41
C SER A 200 8.35 -19.54 -8.11
N LYS A 201 7.29 -19.69 -7.30
CA LYS A 201 5.89 -19.73 -7.72
C LYS A 201 5.16 -18.41 -7.47
N GLY A 202 5.85 -17.42 -6.90
CA GLY A 202 5.29 -16.11 -6.57
C GLY A 202 5.35 -15.12 -7.73
N HIS A 203 5.16 -13.84 -7.41
CA HIS A 203 5.23 -12.74 -8.38
C HIS A 203 6.65 -12.45 -8.89
N ASP A 204 7.68 -12.94 -8.20
CA ASP A 204 9.08 -12.93 -8.61
C ASP A 204 9.43 -14.05 -9.61
N SER A 205 8.48 -14.98 -9.83
CA SER A 205 8.63 -16.05 -10.81
C SER A 205 8.81 -15.49 -12.22
N CYS A 206 9.71 -16.05 -13.01
CA CYS A 206 9.87 -15.65 -14.41
C CYS A 206 8.58 -15.78 -15.24
N ALA A 207 7.70 -16.73 -14.89
CA ALA A 207 6.40 -16.89 -15.55
C ALA A 207 5.46 -15.71 -15.31
N SER A 208 5.47 -15.14 -14.09
CA SER A 208 4.63 -13.99 -13.73
C SER A 208 5.31 -12.66 -14.06
N LEU A 209 6.61 -12.54 -13.78
CA LEU A 209 7.35 -11.28 -13.87
C LEU A 209 7.62 -10.86 -15.31
N CYS A 210 7.87 -11.82 -16.21
CA CYS A 210 8.18 -11.55 -17.62
C CYS A 210 6.94 -11.57 -18.53
N CYS A 211 5.74 -11.71 -17.95
CA CYS A 211 4.46 -11.65 -18.66
C CYS A 211 4.38 -12.54 -19.93
N GLY A 212 5.07 -13.69 -19.93
CA GLY A 212 5.08 -14.61 -21.07
C GLY A 212 6.02 -14.26 -22.23
N ARG A 213 6.78 -13.15 -22.16
CA ARG A 213 7.75 -12.76 -23.20
C ARG A 213 9.02 -13.63 -23.25
N GLY A 214 9.21 -14.49 -22.26
CA GLY A 214 10.42 -15.29 -22.10
C GLY A 214 11.46 -14.61 -21.22
N TYR A 215 12.58 -15.30 -21.04
CA TYR A 215 13.68 -14.85 -20.20
C TYR A 215 14.99 -15.43 -20.70
N THR A 216 16.08 -14.70 -20.46
CA THR A 216 17.43 -15.12 -20.86
C THR A 216 18.35 -15.14 -19.65
N SER A 217 19.29 -16.09 -19.64
CA SER A 217 20.31 -16.16 -18.59
C SER A 217 21.58 -15.46 -19.03
N VAL A 218 21.99 -14.45 -18.29
CA VAL A 218 23.20 -13.65 -18.55
C VAL A 218 24.21 -13.84 -17.44
N LYS A 219 25.51 -13.87 -17.80
CA LYS A 219 26.59 -13.84 -16.81
C LYS A 219 26.71 -12.43 -16.24
N LYS A 220 26.55 -12.28 -14.93
CA LYS A 220 26.77 -11.04 -14.21
C LYS A 220 28.01 -11.16 -13.34
N LEU A 221 28.92 -10.21 -13.48
CA LEU A 221 30.07 -10.08 -12.61
C LEU A 221 29.65 -9.32 -11.34
N LYS A 222 29.70 -9.99 -10.19
CA LYS A 222 29.32 -9.45 -8.89
C LYS A 222 30.58 -9.20 -8.06
N LYS A 223 30.70 -7.99 -7.55
CA LYS A 223 31.78 -7.59 -6.64
C LYS A 223 31.37 -7.91 -5.20
N GLU A 224 32.14 -8.73 -4.51
CA GLU A 224 31.86 -9.12 -3.11
C GLU A 224 33.11 -9.01 -2.23
N ARG A 225 32.90 -8.87 -0.93
CA ARG A 225 34.00 -8.91 0.06
C ARG A 225 34.30 -10.38 0.37
N CYS A 226 35.57 -10.75 0.28
CA CYS A 226 36.06 -12.10 0.47
C CYS A 226 37.34 -12.09 1.30
N ASN A 227 37.78 -13.29 1.74
CA ASN A 227 39.05 -13.46 2.47
C ASN A 227 39.20 -12.50 3.66
N CYS A 228 38.11 -12.23 4.37
CA CYS A 228 38.10 -11.31 5.50
C CYS A 228 38.93 -11.85 6.66
N LYS A 229 39.94 -11.09 7.09
CA LYS A 229 40.78 -11.41 8.25
C LYS A 229 40.56 -10.38 9.34
N PHE A 230 40.29 -10.86 10.55
CA PHE A 230 40.25 -10.02 11.75
C PHE A 230 41.69 -9.73 12.21
N GLN A 231 42.03 -8.46 12.32
CA GLN A 231 43.29 -8.00 12.90
C GLN A 231 43.06 -7.76 14.39
N TRP A 232 43.83 -8.45 15.23
CA TRP A 232 43.72 -8.27 16.68
C TRP A 232 43.98 -6.80 17.04
N CYS A 233 43.08 -6.21 17.84
CA CYS A 233 42.81 -4.77 17.96
C CYS A 233 41.98 -4.14 16.80
N CYS A 234 40.87 -4.84 16.50
CA CYS A 234 39.52 -4.34 16.16
C CYS A 234 39.18 -3.99 14.71
N THR A 235 40.03 -4.32 13.74
CA THR A 235 39.72 -4.07 12.32
C THR A 235 39.49 -5.38 11.56
N VAL A 236 38.45 -5.42 10.72
CA VAL A 236 38.26 -6.48 9.74
C VAL A 236 38.76 -5.98 8.39
N SER A 237 39.82 -6.60 7.86
CA SER A 237 40.32 -6.31 6.53
C SER A 237 39.82 -7.39 5.56
N CYS A 238 39.15 -6.98 4.49
CA CYS A 238 38.63 -7.87 3.45
C CYS A 238 39.16 -7.46 2.09
N GLU A 239 39.50 -8.45 1.28
CA GLU A 239 39.76 -8.26 -0.14
C GLU A 239 38.43 -8.08 -0.89
N THR A 240 38.53 -7.60 -2.13
CA THR A 240 37.38 -7.56 -3.02
C THR A 240 37.53 -8.58 -4.13
N CYS A 241 36.65 -9.59 -4.12
CA CYS A 241 36.59 -10.62 -5.15
C CYS A 241 35.56 -10.27 -6.21
N LEU A 242 35.79 -10.77 -7.42
CA LEU A 242 34.85 -10.76 -8.52
C LEU A 242 34.31 -12.18 -8.70
N LYS A 243 33.00 -12.34 -8.51
CA LYS A 243 32.30 -13.61 -8.67
C LYS A 243 31.37 -13.53 -9.87
N THR A 244 31.51 -14.48 -10.79
CA THR A 244 30.61 -14.57 -11.94
C THR A 244 29.41 -15.43 -11.56
N GLU A 245 28.22 -14.83 -11.57
CA GLU A 245 26.96 -15.51 -11.29
C GLU A 245 26.08 -15.47 -12.54
N TRP A 246 25.38 -16.57 -12.83
CA TRP A 246 24.33 -16.56 -13.85
C TRP A 246 23.06 -16.00 -13.24
N ILE A 247 22.51 -14.96 -13.86
CA ILE A 247 21.21 -14.40 -13.49
C ILE A 247 20.24 -14.52 -14.66
N THR A 248 18.96 -14.65 -14.35
CA THR A 248 17.93 -14.75 -15.36
C THR A 248 17.14 -13.45 -15.40
N VAL A 249 17.02 -12.87 -16.58
CA VAL A 249 16.40 -11.56 -16.82
C VAL A 249 15.28 -11.67 -17.83
N CYS A 250 14.23 -10.90 -17.64
CA CYS A 250 13.11 -10.82 -18.58
C CYS A 250 13.54 -10.18 -19.89
N GLN A 251 13.02 -10.71 -21.00
CA GLN A 251 13.13 -10.15 -22.34
C GLN A 251 12.11 -9.03 -22.58
#